data_AF-A0A261A8V6-F1
#
_entry.id   AF-A0A261A8V6-F1
#
_cell.length_a   1.000
_cell.length_b   1.000
_cell.length_c   1.000
_cell.angle_alpha   90.00
_cell.angle_beta   90.00
_cell.angle_gamma   90.00
#
_symmetry.space_group_name_H-M   'P 1'
#
loop_
_entity.id
_entity.type
_entity.pdbx_description
1 polymer ?
#
loop_
_entity_poly.entity_id
_entity_poly.type
_entity_poly.pdbx_seq_one_letter_code
_entity_poly.pdbx_strand_id
1 'polypeptide(L)'
;MADLFRKPKRKIQKRKIDTEEEDIDEEESSRVSDIRDLQRSRERKNGLTELECAVGITKAAALEDGIQMTGGGMMMTAKKKAAMEAASIEHGLRDQFEKETMLRDEHEELRKYIDDGLTHYTKDNSSNSTQKTEKEPKIQSTSSKFSSLNADDRDVELLKEAATKVRANQGKKETELLSEHMLAGIPEVDLGISTRITNILETEKKKRFLLQKSAAEAAGLPAPLEESGESKPKHRRRFNNQRRPF
;
A
#
# COMPACT_ATOMS: atom_id res chain seq x y z
N MET A 1 40.46 -1.85 24.48
CA MET A 1 39.87 -0.74 25.29
C MET A 1 38.39 -0.60 24.93
N ALA A 2 37.50 -1.50 25.39
CA ALA A 2 36.08 -1.42 25.03
C ALA A 2 35.13 -1.96 26.12
N ASP A 3 35.49 -1.83 27.40
CA ASP A 3 34.68 -2.36 28.51
C ASP A 3 34.51 -1.38 29.68
N LEU A 4 34.47 -0.07 29.39
CA LEU A 4 34.36 0.99 30.41
C LEU A 4 32.94 1.60 30.56
N PHE A 5 31.94 1.11 29.81
CA PHE A 5 30.60 1.73 29.79
C PHE A 5 29.42 0.78 30.10
N ARG A 6 29.65 -0.41 30.68
CA ARG A 6 28.54 -1.26 31.15
C ARG A 6 28.25 -0.99 32.63
N LYS A 7 27.13 -0.32 32.93
CA LYS A 7 26.64 -0.12 34.30
C LYS A 7 26.32 -1.49 34.95
N PRO A 8 26.76 -1.75 36.19
CA PRO A 8 26.47 -3.02 36.86
C PRO A 8 24.97 -3.13 37.18
N LYS A 9 24.36 -4.27 36.82
CA LYS A 9 22.96 -4.57 37.17
C LYS A 9 22.84 -4.76 38.69
N ARG A 10 22.08 -3.90 39.36
CA ARG A 10 21.77 -4.05 40.81
C ARG A 10 20.92 -5.31 41.01
N LYS A 11 21.37 -6.22 41.88
CA LYS A 11 20.55 -7.36 42.33
C LYS A 11 19.43 -6.83 43.24
N ILE A 12 18.18 -6.96 42.79
CA ILE A 12 17.00 -6.65 43.61
C ILE A 12 16.91 -7.73 44.70
N GLN A 13 16.99 -7.32 45.97
CA GLN A 13 16.78 -8.24 47.08
C GLN A 13 15.30 -8.66 47.09
N LYS A 14 15.05 -9.95 46.89
CA LYS A 14 13.72 -10.52 47.12
C LYS A 14 13.51 -10.58 48.63
N ARG A 15 12.47 -9.89 49.13
CA ARG A 15 12.01 -10.10 50.52
C ARG A 15 11.60 -11.56 50.65
N LYS A 16 12.19 -12.26 51.62
CA LYS A 16 11.63 -13.51 52.13
C LYS A 16 10.38 -13.12 52.93
N ILE A 17 9.25 -13.72 52.58
CA ILE A 17 8.05 -13.66 53.40
C ILE A 17 8.29 -14.74 54.46
N ASP A 18 8.55 -14.32 55.70
CA ASP A 18 8.42 -15.22 56.84
C ASP A 18 6.92 -15.42 57.07
N THR A 19 6.49 -16.66 56.93
CA THR A 19 5.12 -17.09 57.19
C THR A 19 5.00 -17.40 58.67
N GLU A 20 5.05 -16.37 59.52
CA GLU A 20 4.51 -16.48 60.86
C GLU A 20 3.01 -16.21 60.73
N GLU A 21 2.19 -17.19 61.08
CA GLU A 21 0.73 -17.06 61.15
C GLU A 21 0.40 -16.10 62.31
N GLU A 22 0.45 -14.80 62.03
CA GLU A 22 -0.16 -13.78 62.87
C GLU A 22 -1.68 -13.87 62.66
N ASP A 23 -2.42 -14.06 63.75
CA ASP A 23 -3.88 -13.97 63.78
C ASP A 23 -4.30 -12.55 63.38
N ILE A 24 -4.55 -12.33 62.09
CA ILE A 24 -4.98 -11.04 61.55
C ILE A 24 -6.40 -10.78 62.05
N ASP A 25 -6.56 -9.74 62.87
CA ASP A 25 -7.86 -9.28 63.36
C ASP A 25 -8.84 -9.07 62.19
N GLU A 26 -10.06 -9.61 62.30
CA GLU A 26 -11.10 -9.51 61.25
C GLU A 26 -11.40 -8.05 60.86
N GLU A 27 -11.30 -7.11 61.81
CA GLU A 27 -11.42 -5.68 61.55
C GLU A 27 -10.29 -5.11 60.68
N GLU A 28 -9.07 -5.63 60.82
CA GLU A 28 -7.94 -5.20 60.01
C GLU A 28 -8.05 -5.76 58.58
N SER A 29 -8.54 -7.00 58.46
CA SER A 29 -8.83 -7.61 57.15
C SER A 29 -9.90 -6.84 56.36
N SER A 30 -10.96 -6.36 57.03
CA SER A 30 -12.04 -5.58 56.41
C SER A 30 -11.59 -4.18 56.03
N ARG A 31 -10.77 -3.51 56.85
CA ARG A 31 -10.15 -2.22 56.48
C ARG A 31 -9.24 -2.37 55.26
N VAL A 32 -8.48 -3.47 55.17
CA VAL A 32 -7.62 -3.74 54.01
C VAL A 32 -8.45 -4.05 52.76
N SER A 33 -9.59 -4.75 52.87
CA SER A 33 -10.50 -4.94 51.72
C SER A 33 -11.10 -3.63 51.25
N ASP A 34 -11.57 -2.79 52.18
CA ASP A 34 -12.16 -1.49 51.85
C ASP A 34 -11.14 -0.57 51.15
N ILE A 35 -9.89 -0.57 51.62
CA ILE A 35 -8.80 0.19 50.99
C ILE A 35 -8.51 -0.34 49.59
N ARG A 36 -8.49 -1.67 49.38
CA ARG A 36 -8.29 -2.28 48.06
C ARG A 36 -9.43 -1.94 47.10
N ASP A 37 -10.68 -1.94 47.57
CA ASP A 37 -11.84 -1.60 46.74
C ASP A 37 -11.82 -0.12 46.36
N LEU A 38 -11.41 0.74 47.28
CA LEU A 38 -11.23 2.17 47.02
C LEU A 38 -10.07 2.42 46.03
N GLN A 39 -9.00 1.63 46.08
CA GLN A 39 -7.93 1.66 45.06
C GLN A 39 -8.43 1.20 43.69
N ARG A 40 -9.15 0.08 43.59
CA ARG A 40 -9.77 -0.39 42.33
C ARG A 40 -10.73 0.63 41.74
N SER A 41 -11.48 1.34 42.56
CA SER A 41 -12.40 2.40 42.09
C SER A 41 -11.66 3.59 41.46
N ARG A 42 -10.42 3.84 41.87
CA ARG A 42 -9.56 4.92 41.36
C ARG A 42 -8.72 4.49 40.16
N GLU A 43 -8.60 3.20 39.90
CA GLU A 43 -7.94 2.69 38.70
C GLU A 43 -8.74 3.12 37.48
N ARG A 44 -8.12 3.95 36.63
CA ARG A 44 -8.68 4.27 35.32
C ARG A 44 -8.53 3.04 34.45
N LYS A 45 -9.65 2.51 33.96
CA LYS A 45 -9.63 1.45 32.95
C LYS A 45 -9.01 2.04 31.68
N ASN A 46 -7.95 1.39 31.18
CA ASN A 46 -7.44 1.68 29.85
C ASN A 46 -8.58 1.43 28.84
N GLY A 47 -8.59 2.22 27.76
CA GLY A 47 -9.56 2.02 26.68
C GLY A 47 -9.40 0.64 26.03
N LEU A 48 -10.39 0.27 25.21
CA LEU A 48 -10.33 -0.94 24.39
C LEU A 48 -9.15 -0.86 23.43
N THR A 49 -8.38 -1.94 23.36
CA THR A 49 -7.33 -2.09 22.34
C THR A 49 -7.94 -2.22 20.94
N GLU A 50 -7.15 -1.97 19.90
CA GLU A 50 -7.60 -1.97 18.50
C GLU A 50 -8.24 -3.33 18.10
N LEU A 51 -7.68 -4.43 18.61
CA LEU A 51 -8.21 -5.79 18.44
C LEU A 51 -9.53 -6.01 19.20
N GLU A 52 -9.64 -5.50 20.43
CA GLU A 52 -10.89 -5.56 21.21
C GLU A 52 -11.99 -4.73 20.58
N CYS A 53 -11.67 -3.58 19.98
CA CYS A 53 -12.62 -2.76 19.24
C CYS A 53 -13.13 -3.47 17.97
N ALA A 54 -12.24 -4.16 17.24
CA ALA A 54 -12.59 -4.81 15.98
C ALA A 54 -13.34 -6.14 16.17
N VAL A 55 -12.95 -6.94 17.15
CA VAL A 55 -13.43 -8.33 17.30
C VAL A 55 -14.30 -8.52 18.54
N GLY A 56 -14.23 -7.60 19.51
CA GLY A 56 -14.89 -7.69 20.81
C GLY A 56 -14.01 -8.37 21.87
N ILE A 57 -14.16 -7.94 23.13
CA ILE A 57 -13.29 -8.30 24.28
C ILE A 57 -13.08 -9.82 24.41
N THR A 58 -14.14 -10.62 24.32
CA THR A 58 -14.07 -12.07 24.50
C THR A 58 -13.33 -12.78 23.37
N LYS A 59 -13.42 -12.27 22.15
CA LYS A 59 -12.76 -12.84 20.98
C LYS A 59 -11.33 -12.33 20.84
N ALA A 60 -11.07 -11.09 21.24
CA ALA A 60 -9.72 -10.53 21.32
C ALA A 60 -8.89 -11.27 22.37
N ALA A 61 -9.45 -11.59 23.54
CA ALA A 61 -8.78 -12.44 24.52
C ALA A 61 -8.42 -13.83 23.96
N ALA A 62 -9.32 -14.44 23.17
CA ALA A 62 -9.06 -15.72 22.51
C ALA A 62 -8.03 -15.65 21.37
N LEU A 63 -7.86 -14.47 20.74
CA LEU A 63 -6.83 -14.22 19.72
C LEU A 63 -5.48 -13.90 20.34
N GLU A 64 -5.47 -13.18 21.46
CA GLU A 64 -4.26 -12.91 22.25
C GLU A 64 -3.74 -14.18 22.93
N ASP A 65 -4.63 -15.03 23.44
CA ASP A 65 -4.34 -16.41 23.87
C ASP A 65 -4.20 -17.39 22.70
N GLY A 66 -4.33 -16.93 21.45
CA GLY A 66 -4.25 -17.75 20.23
C GLY A 66 -2.89 -18.38 19.94
N ILE A 67 -1.85 -18.04 20.72
CA ILE A 67 -0.54 -18.72 20.70
C ILE A 67 -0.44 -19.79 21.82
N GLN A 68 -1.42 -19.84 22.73
CA GLN A 68 -1.51 -20.79 23.83
C GLN A 68 -2.88 -21.49 23.85
N MET A 69 -3.01 -22.48 22.97
CA MET A 69 -3.75 -23.74 23.20
C MET A 69 -5.29 -23.75 23.07
N THR A 70 -5.79 -24.30 21.96
CA THR A 70 -7.08 -25.04 21.91
C THR A 70 -6.97 -26.45 21.32
N GLY A 71 -5.75 -26.93 21.05
CA GLY A 71 -5.47 -28.33 20.72
C GLY A 71 -4.11 -28.68 21.29
N GLY A 72 -4.00 -29.83 21.97
CA GLY A 72 -2.83 -30.24 22.77
C GLY A 72 -1.50 -30.27 22.01
N GLY A 73 -0.88 -29.12 21.81
CA GLY A 73 0.39 -28.93 21.11
C GLY A 73 1.46 -28.39 22.05
N MET A 74 2.28 -29.31 22.55
CA MET A 74 3.63 -29.14 23.09
C MET A 74 4.11 -27.70 23.33
N MET A 75 4.29 -27.32 24.61
CA MET A 75 5.07 -26.13 25.00
C MET A 75 6.35 -26.05 24.16
N MET A 76 6.46 -25.02 23.33
CA MET A 76 7.67 -24.77 22.57
C MET A 76 8.80 -24.51 23.56
N THR A 77 9.79 -25.40 23.58
CA THR A 77 10.98 -25.21 24.41
C THR A 77 11.63 -23.87 24.02
N ALA A 78 12.29 -23.19 24.97
CA ALA A 78 12.93 -21.89 24.72
C ALA A 78 13.85 -21.91 23.48
N LYS A 79 14.44 -23.06 23.16
CA LYS A 79 15.24 -23.30 21.95
C LYS A 79 14.41 -23.20 20.66
N LYS A 80 13.21 -23.77 20.62
CA LYS A 80 12.31 -23.67 19.46
C LYS A 80 11.78 -22.25 19.26
N LYS A 81 11.51 -21.53 20.36
CA LYS A 81 11.12 -20.11 20.30
C LYS A 81 12.27 -19.24 19.76
N ALA A 82 13.50 -19.44 20.23
CA ALA A 82 14.67 -18.74 19.73
C ALA A 82 14.98 -19.08 18.26
N ALA A 83 14.78 -20.34 17.84
CA ALA A 83 14.95 -20.73 16.44
C ALA A 83 13.91 -20.08 15.51
N MET A 84 12.66 -19.97 15.96
CA MET A 84 11.61 -19.27 15.21
C MET A 84 11.87 -17.77 15.13
N GLU A 85 12.31 -17.14 16.22
CA GLU A 85 12.71 -15.73 16.23
C GLU A 85 13.92 -15.47 15.32
N ALA A 86 14.93 -16.34 15.33
CA ALA A 86 16.06 -16.28 14.42
C ALA A 86 15.64 -16.42 12.95
N ALA A 87 14.71 -17.33 12.63
CA ALA A 87 14.17 -17.49 11.28
C ALA A 87 13.35 -16.27 10.84
N SER A 88 12.61 -15.63 11.75
CA SER A 88 11.90 -14.37 11.46
C SER A 88 12.86 -13.20 11.20
N ILE A 89 13.96 -13.11 11.94
CA ILE A 89 15.00 -12.10 11.72
C ILE A 89 15.72 -12.35 10.39
N GLU A 90 16.03 -13.61 10.07
CA GLU A 90 16.65 -13.99 8.79
C GLU A 90 15.75 -13.63 7.59
N HIS A 91 14.44 -13.88 7.70
CA HIS A 91 13.49 -13.47 6.66
C HIS A 91 13.40 -11.95 6.52
N GLY A 92 13.38 -11.22 7.65
CA GLY A 92 13.38 -9.76 7.64
C GLY A 92 14.64 -9.17 7.03
N LEU A 93 15.81 -9.79 7.28
CA LEU A 93 17.08 -9.41 6.64
C LEU A 93 17.07 -9.72 5.15
N ARG A 94 16.55 -10.89 4.74
CA ARG A 94 16.46 -11.26 3.32
C ARG A 94 15.57 -10.30 2.53
N ASP A 95 14.42 -9.91 3.08
CA ASP A 95 13.53 -8.93 2.45
C ASP A 95 14.16 -7.53 2.39
N GLN A 96 14.96 -7.16 3.40
CA GLN A 96 15.70 -5.90 3.40
C GLN A 96 16.81 -5.90 2.33
N PHE A 97 17.57 -6.99 2.21
CA PHE A 97 18.55 -7.13 1.14
C PHE A 97 17.89 -7.10 -0.23
N GLU A 98 16.79 -7.82 -0.46
CA GLU A 98 16.07 -7.81 -1.73
C GLU A 98 15.56 -6.42 -2.12
N LYS A 99 15.03 -5.66 -1.14
CA LYS A 99 14.65 -4.26 -1.36
C LYS A 99 15.87 -3.37 -1.60
N GLU A 100 16.98 -3.59 -0.90
CA GLU A 100 18.22 -2.82 -1.10
C GLU A 100 18.87 -3.09 -2.46
N THR A 101 18.89 -4.35 -2.94
CA THR A 101 19.35 -4.65 -4.31
C THR A 101 18.43 -4.04 -5.37
N MET A 102 17.11 -3.95 -5.11
CA MET A 102 16.19 -3.24 -6.01
C MET A 102 16.44 -1.73 -6.07
N LEU A 103 17.01 -1.11 -5.02
CA LEU A 103 17.32 0.32 -4.95
C LEU A 103 18.68 0.68 -5.57
N ARG A 104 19.55 -0.29 -5.85
CA ARG A 104 20.81 -0.05 -6.58
C ARG A 104 20.53 -0.09 -8.09
N ASP A 105 20.96 0.95 -8.79
CA ASP A 105 20.83 1.11 -10.24
C ASP A 105 21.39 -0.09 -11.05
N GLU A 106 22.28 -0.88 -10.44
CA GLU A 106 22.87 -2.11 -10.99
C GLU A 106 21.79 -3.11 -11.47
N HIS A 107 20.68 -3.26 -10.74
CA HIS A 107 19.60 -4.18 -11.13
C HIS A 107 18.73 -3.64 -12.26
N GLU A 108 18.56 -2.33 -12.34
CA GLU A 108 17.85 -1.69 -13.45
C GLU A 108 18.66 -1.80 -14.75
N GLU A 109 19.99 -1.62 -14.67
CA GLU A 109 20.89 -1.83 -15.80
C GLU A 109 20.91 -3.29 -16.27
N LEU A 110 20.90 -4.26 -15.34
CA LEU A 110 20.80 -5.69 -15.67
C LEU A 110 19.46 -6.06 -16.32
N ARG A 111 18.33 -5.53 -15.84
CA ARG A 111 17.02 -5.74 -16.48
C ARG A 111 17.02 -5.21 -17.91
N LYS A 112 17.51 -3.99 -18.10
CA LYS A 112 17.64 -3.38 -19.43
C LYS A 112 18.53 -4.20 -20.35
N TYR A 113 19.65 -4.74 -19.86
CA TYR A 113 20.52 -5.62 -20.64
C TYR A 113 19.83 -6.93 -21.04
N ILE A 114 19.03 -7.53 -20.15
CA ILE A 114 18.24 -8.73 -20.45
C ILE A 114 17.18 -8.43 -21.50
N ASP A 115 16.46 -7.32 -21.37
CA ASP A 115 15.44 -6.90 -22.34
C ASP A 115 16.05 -6.59 -23.71
N ASP A 116 17.16 -5.85 -23.74
CA ASP A 116 17.93 -5.58 -24.96
C ASP A 116 18.39 -6.92 -25.59
N GLY A 117 18.92 -7.86 -24.80
CA GLY A 117 19.29 -9.20 -25.27
C GLY A 117 18.11 -10.01 -25.84
N LEU A 118 16.98 -10.05 -25.13
CA LEU A 118 15.80 -10.82 -25.51
C LEU A 118 15.14 -10.25 -26.78
N THR A 119 15.14 -8.93 -26.95
CA THR A 119 14.67 -8.28 -28.17
C THR A 119 15.57 -8.59 -29.37
N HIS A 120 16.89 -8.64 -29.19
CA HIS A 120 17.81 -9.08 -30.23
C HIS A 120 17.60 -10.57 -30.60
N TYR A 121 17.47 -11.46 -29.61
CA TYR A 121 17.23 -12.90 -29.85
C TYR A 121 15.87 -13.19 -30.51
N THR A 122 14.82 -12.44 -30.18
CA THR A 122 13.49 -12.59 -30.78
C THR A 122 13.44 -11.99 -32.19
N LYS A 123 14.16 -10.89 -32.44
CA LYS A 123 14.29 -10.28 -33.76
C LYS A 123 15.06 -11.18 -34.73
N ASP A 124 16.12 -11.84 -34.26
CA ASP A 124 16.92 -12.77 -35.06
C ASP A 124 16.21 -14.12 -35.34
N ASN A 125 15.31 -14.56 -34.45
CA ASN A 125 14.46 -15.73 -34.70
C ASN A 125 13.19 -15.41 -35.52
N SER A 126 12.70 -14.17 -35.46
CA SER A 126 11.54 -13.71 -36.22
C SER A 126 11.88 -13.27 -37.65
N SER A 127 13.17 -13.12 -38.00
CA SER A 127 13.61 -12.64 -39.31
C SER A 127 13.61 -13.70 -40.43
N ASN A 128 12.93 -14.84 -40.24
CA ASN A 128 12.66 -15.79 -41.33
C ASN A 128 11.24 -15.71 -41.90
N SER A 129 10.46 -14.70 -41.51
CA SER A 129 9.20 -14.39 -42.18
C SER A 129 9.07 -12.89 -42.42
N THR A 130 9.28 -12.52 -43.69
CA THR A 130 8.74 -11.32 -44.34
C THR A 130 9.55 -10.04 -44.16
N GLN A 131 10.34 -9.73 -45.18
CA GLN A 131 10.61 -8.34 -45.55
C GLN A 131 9.27 -7.64 -45.84
N LYS A 132 8.89 -6.66 -45.02
CA LYS A 132 8.12 -5.48 -45.46
C LYS A 132 8.19 -4.37 -44.40
N THR A 133 8.86 -3.30 -44.81
CA THR A 133 8.53 -1.89 -44.54
C THR A 133 7.21 -1.63 -43.80
N GLU A 134 7.27 -1.09 -42.59
CA GLU A 134 6.82 0.26 -42.22
C GLU A 134 6.63 0.41 -40.69
N LYS A 135 7.15 1.52 -40.16
CA LYS A 135 6.71 2.22 -38.93
C LYS A 135 6.87 1.46 -37.61
N GLU A 136 8.13 1.22 -37.22
CA GLU A 136 8.46 1.47 -35.81
C GLU A 136 8.27 2.97 -35.53
N PRO A 137 7.72 3.37 -34.37
CA PRO A 137 7.80 4.77 -33.97
C PRO A 137 9.29 5.09 -33.93
N LYS A 138 9.73 5.98 -34.82
CA LYS A 138 11.06 6.56 -34.74
C LYS A 138 11.13 7.24 -33.37
N ILE A 139 11.63 6.52 -32.38
CA ILE A 139 12.49 7.09 -31.36
C ILE A 139 13.70 7.54 -32.18
N GLN A 140 13.56 8.71 -32.81
CA GLN A 140 14.69 9.43 -33.35
C GLN A 140 15.64 9.49 -32.17
N SER A 141 16.78 8.80 -32.28
CA SER A 141 17.82 8.91 -31.27
C SER A 141 18.01 10.40 -31.05
N THR A 142 17.72 10.88 -29.84
CA THR A 142 17.83 12.30 -29.51
C THR A 142 19.23 12.80 -29.84
N SER A 143 20.22 11.90 -29.82
CA SER A 143 21.59 12.15 -30.29
C SER A 143 21.68 12.63 -31.75
N SER A 144 20.85 12.14 -32.67
CA SER A 144 20.88 12.53 -34.09
C SER A 144 20.23 13.89 -34.37
N LYS A 145 19.34 14.35 -33.48
CA LYS A 145 18.65 15.64 -33.62
C LYS A 145 19.57 16.79 -33.19
N PHE A 146 20.30 16.58 -32.10
CA PHE A 146 21.24 17.57 -31.59
C PHE A 146 22.59 17.54 -32.31
N SER A 147 22.97 16.46 -33.01
CA SER A 147 24.28 16.35 -33.67
C SER A 147 24.51 17.32 -34.86
N SER A 148 23.48 18.01 -35.33
CA SER A 148 23.58 18.99 -36.43
C SER A 148 23.73 20.45 -35.98
N LEU A 149 23.61 20.72 -34.68
CA LEU A 149 23.65 22.08 -34.11
C LEU A 149 25.04 22.44 -33.59
N ASN A 150 25.31 23.74 -33.46
CA ASN A 150 26.49 24.26 -32.76
C ASN A 150 26.44 23.87 -31.26
N ALA A 151 27.59 23.82 -30.59
CA ALA A 151 27.67 23.40 -29.19
C ALA A 151 26.74 24.19 -28.27
N ASP A 152 26.68 25.51 -28.43
CA ASP A 152 25.84 26.39 -27.61
C ASP A 152 24.33 26.16 -27.86
N ASP A 153 23.93 25.87 -29.10
CA ASP A 153 22.53 25.63 -29.47
C ASP A 153 22.03 24.25 -29.00
N ARG A 154 22.93 23.25 -28.95
CA ARG A 154 22.61 21.90 -28.44
C ARG A 154 22.19 21.94 -26.99
N ASP A 155 22.95 22.64 -26.16
CA ASP A 155 22.72 22.67 -24.72
C ASP A 155 21.38 23.35 -24.40
N VAL A 156 21.06 24.44 -25.12
CA VAL A 156 19.77 25.14 -24.98
C VAL A 156 18.60 24.25 -25.39
N GLU A 157 18.72 23.50 -26.48
CA GLU A 157 17.64 22.65 -26.96
C GLU A 157 17.47 21.37 -26.12
N LEU A 158 18.57 20.80 -25.64
CA LEU A 158 18.58 19.71 -24.67
C LEU A 158 17.93 20.13 -23.35
N LEU A 159 18.24 21.33 -22.85
CA LEU A 159 17.66 21.87 -21.63
C LEU A 159 16.15 22.13 -21.80
N LYS A 160 15.71 22.58 -22.98
CA LYS A 160 14.29 22.73 -23.33
C LYS A 160 13.57 21.38 -23.36
N GLU A 161 14.16 20.34 -23.93
CA GLU A 161 13.57 18.99 -23.97
C GLU A 161 13.54 18.35 -22.57
N ALA A 162 14.58 18.53 -21.76
CA ALA A 162 14.57 18.10 -20.37
C ALA A 162 13.44 18.80 -19.59
N ALA A 163 13.27 20.11 -19.78
CA ALA A 163 12.20 20.88 -19.14
C ALA A 163 10.80 20.43 -19.59
N THR A 164 10.58 20.07 -20.87
CA THR A 164 9.28 19.53 -21.31
C THR A 164 8.97 18.19 -20.66
N LYS A 165 9.95 17.29 -20.55
CA LYS A 165 9.80 15.99 -19.88
C LYS A 165 9.53 16.15 -18.38
N VAL A 166 10.21 17.07 -17.70
CA VAL A 166 9.95 17.36 -16.28
C VAL A 166 8.53 17.90 -16.09
N ARG A 167 8.09 18.87 -16.92
CA ARG A 167 6.71 19.41 -16.87
C ARG A 167 5.64 18.33 -17.09
N ALA A 168 5.86 17.41 -18.02
CA ALA A 168 4.92 16.32 -18.30
C ALA A 168 4.80 15.32 -17.14
N ASN A 169 5.82 15.19 -16.30
CA ASN A 169 5.82 14.31 -15.14
C ASN A 169 5.37 15.00 -13.85
N GLN A 170 5.51 16.32 -13.74
CA GLN A 170 5.07 17.08 -12.55
C GLN A 170 3.57 17.00 -12.32
N GLY A 171 2.75 17.02 -13.38
CA GLY A 171 1.28 16.91 -13.24
C GLY A 171 0.77 15.52 -12.86
N LYS A 172 1.53 14.46 -13.19
CA LYS A 172 1.08 13.07 -12.96
C LYS A 172 1.23 12.65 -11.50
N LYS A 173 2.31 13.09 -10.83
CA LYS A 173 2.59 12.77 -9.42
C LYS A 173 1.51 13.28 -8.46
N GLU A 174 0.99 14.49 -8.70
CA GLU A 174 -0.08 15.08 -7.90
C GLU A 174 -1.43 14.36 -8.09
N THR A 175 -1.74 13.97 -9.34
CA THR A 175 -3.00 13.29 -9.66
C THR A 175 -3.03 11.83 -9.21
N GLU A 176 -1.88 11.16 -9.17
CA GLU A 176 -1.77 9.75 -8.78
C GLU A 176 -1.97 9.59 -7.26
N LEU A 177 -1.35 10.46 -6.47
CA LEU A 177 -1.51 10.47 -5.01
C LEU A 177 -2.94 10.85 -4.56
N LEU A 178 -3.60 11.77 -5.27
CA LEU A 178 -5.00 12.12 -4.99
C LEU A 178 -5.98 11.03 -5.49
N SER A 179 -5.71 10.44 -6.65
CA SER A 179 -6.52 9.36 -7.22
C SER A 179 -6.54 8.14 -6.32
N GLU A 180 -5.39 7.71 -5.79
CA GLU A 180 -5.32 6.54 -4.93
C GLU A 180 -6.01 6.77 -3.58
N HIS A 181 -5.86 7.96 -2.99
CA HIS A 181 -6.59 8.34 -1.78
C HIS A 181 -8.11 8.42 -1.99
N MET A 182 -8.56 8.92 -3.15
CA MET A 182 -9.98 8.96 -3.52
C MET A 182 -10.55 7.57 -3.87
N LEU A 183 -9.75 6.66 -4.43
CA LEU A 183 -10.15 5.27 -4.69
C LEU A 183 -10.24 4.46 -3.40
N ALA A 184 -9.26 4.61 -2.49
CA ALA A 184 -9.26 3.95 -1.19
C ALA A 184 -10.35 4.49 -0.24
N GLY A 185 -10.86 5.70 -0.50
CA GLY A 185 -11.90 6.36 0.28
C GLY A 185 -13.34 6.07 -0.15
N ILE A 186 -13.57 5.28 -1.21
CA ILE A 186 -14.90 4.80 -1.56
C ILE A 186 -15.11 3.50 -0.77
N PRO A 187 -15.88 3.48 0.34
CA PRO A 187 -16.33 2.23 0.90
C PRO A 187 -17.08 1.51 -0.22
N GLU A 188 -16.64 0.30 -0.53
CA GLU A 188 -17.31 -0.60 -1.46
C GLU A 188 -18.73 -0.83 -0.95
N VAL A 189 -19.67 0.00 -1.43
CA VAL A 189 -21.08 -0.33 -1.34
C VAL A 189 -21.23 -1.50 -2.30
N ASP A 190 -21.56 -2.68 -1.78
CA ASP A 190 -21.74 -3.89 -2.58
C ASP A 190 -22.75 -3.63 -3.72
N LEU A 191 -22.22 -3.22 -4.87
CA LEU A 191 -22.97 -3.12 -6.10
C LEU A 191 -23.30 -4.57 -6.47
N GLY A 192 -24.59 -4.91 -6.43
CA GLY A 192 -25.05 -6.23 -6.84
C GLY A 192 -24.47 -6.60 -8.21
N ILE A 193 -24.21 -7.89 -8.42
CA ILE A 193 -23.49 -8.41 -9.60
C ILE A 193 -24.07 -7.86 -10.92
N SER A 194 -25.40 -7.71 -11.00
CA SER A 194 -26.08 -7.10 -12.15
C SER A 194 -25.62 -5.67 -12.44
N THR A 195 -25.52 -4.82 -11.42
CA THR A 195 -25.10 -3.41 -11.56
C THR A 195 -23.64 -3.32 -11.95
N ARG A 196 -22.80 -4.20 -11.40
CA ARG A 196 -21.38 -4.32 -11.78
C ARG A 196 -21.25 -4.70 -13.26
N ILE A 197 -22.02 -5.68 -13.72
CA ILE A 197 -22.03 -6.11 -15.12
C ILE A 197 -22.49 -4.95 -16.03
N THR A 198 -23.55 -4.22 -15.69
CA THR A 198 -24.02 -3.07 -16.49
C THR A 198 -22.94 -1.99 -16.61
N ASN A 199 -22.27 -1.65 -15.52
CA ASN A 199 -21.18 -0.66 -15.53
C ASN A 199 -20.00 -1.12 -16.39
N ILE A 200 -19.63 -2.40 -16.33
CA ILE A 200 -18.59 -2.99 -17.19
C ILE A 200 -19.00 -2.89 -18.65
N LEU A 201 -20.23 -3.26 -18.99
CA LEU A 201 -20.72 -3.19 -20.38
C LEU A 201 -20.77 -1.76 -20.92
N GLU A 202 -21.23 -0.79 -20.13
CA GLU A 202 -21.26 0.61 -20.53
C GLU A 202 -19.87 1.20 -20.75
N THR A 203 -18.93 0.89 -19.85
CA THR A 203 -17.56 1.37 -19.95
C THR A 203 -16.83 0.70 -21.13
N GLU A 204 -17.07 -0.58 -21.39
CA GLU A 204 -16.54 -1.27 -22.56
C GLU A 204 -17.10 -0.70 -23.87
N LYS A 205 -18.40 -0.38 -23.92
CA LYS A 205 -19.04 0.26 -25.10
C LYS A 205 -18.38 1.60 -25.42
N LYS A 206 -18.19 2.46 -24.42
CA LYS A 206 -17.51 3.77 -24.58
C LYS A 206 -16.05 3.62 -24.98
N LYS A 207 -15.33 2.65 -24.41
CA LYS A 207 -13.94 2.35 -24.78
C LYS A 207 -13.83 1.93 -26.25
N ARG A 208 -14.70 1.03 -26.72
CA ARG A 208 -14.76 0.61 -28.13
C ARG A 208 -15.09 1.78 -29.05
N PHE A 209 -16.02 2.65 -28.65
CA PHE A 209 -16.36 3.86 -29.41
C PHE A 209 -15.18 4.82 -29.55
N LEU A 210 -14.44 5.10 -28.47
CA LEU A 210 -13.24 5.95 -28.54
C LEU A 210 -12.15 5.35 -29.43
N LEU A 211 -11.93 4.03 -29.35
CA LEU A 211 -11.00 3.35 -30.24
C LEU A 211 -11.44 3.46 -31.70
N GLN A 212 -12.72 3.23 -31.99
CA GLN A 212 -13.26 3.35 -33.34
C GLN A 212 -13.17 4.79 -33.86
N LYS A 213 -13.44 5.79 -33.01
CA LYS A 213 -13.27 7.20 -33.33
C LYS A 213 -11.80 7.51 -33.66
N SER A 214 -10.85 7.05 -32.85
CA SER A 214 -9.42 7.25 -33.09
C SER A 214 -8.94 6.56 -34.37
N ALA A 215 -9.47 5.37 -34.68
CA ALA A 215 -9.17 4.64 -35.90
C ALA A 215 -9.78 5.32 -37.14
N ALA A 216 -11.01 5.84 -37.03
CA ALA A 216 -11.65 6.61 -38.09
C ALA A 216 -10.91 7.93 -38.36
N GLU A 217 -10.48 8.63 -37.31
CA GLU A 217 -9.67 9.85 -37.40
C GLU A 217 -8.31 9.57 -38.06
N ALA A 218 -7.63 8.49 -37.67
CA ALA A 218 -6.38 8.06 -38.30
C ALA A 218 -6.55 7.67 -39.78
N ALA A 219 -7.73 7.18 -40.17
CA ALA A 219 -8.09 6.81 -41.53
C ALA A 219 -8.75 7.95 -42.33
N GLY A 220 -8.90 9.15 -41.75
CA GLY A 220 -9.52 10.32 -42.41
C GLY A 220 -11.04 10.18 -42.67
N LEU A 221 -11.70 9.23 -42.00
CA LEU A 221 -13.13 8.97 -42.09
C LEU A 221 -13.91 9.76 -41.02
N PRO A 222 -15.18 10.13 -41.27
CA PRO A 222 -16.00 10.83 -40.28
C PRO A 222 -16.20 9.99 -39.01
N ALA A 223 -16.17 10.66 -37.86
CA ALA A 223 -16.31 10.01 -36.57
C ALA A 223 -17.66 9.25 -36.45
N PRO A 224 -17.69 8.05 -35.85
CA PRO A 224 -18.94 7.34 -35.60
C PRO A 224 -19.89 8.18 -34.73
N LEU A 225 -21.19 8.15 -35.04
CA LEU A 225 -22.23 8.83 -34.26
C LEU A 225 -22.48 8.05 -32.95
N GLU A 226 -22.40 8.73 -31.82
CA GLU A 226 -22.70 8.14 -30.51
C GLU A 226 -24.22 8.05 -30.36
N GLU A 227 -24.79 6.85 -30.38
CA GLU A 227 -26.19 6.64 -30.00
C GLU A 227 -26.35 6.90 -28.50
N SER A 228 -26.73 8.13 -28.15
CA SER A 228 -27.08 8.50 -26.79
C SER A 228 -28.41 7.84 -26.43
N GLY A 229 -28.35 6.68 -25.78
CA GLY A 229 -29.47 6.11 -25.06
C GLY A 229 -29.99 7.08 -24.00
N GLU A 230 -31.30 7.04 -23.83
CA GLU A 230 -32.18 8.08 -23.28
C GLU A 230 -31.90 8.51 -21.83
N SER A 231 -32.21 9.79 -21.58
CA SER A 231 -32.59 10.46 -20.33
C SER A 231 -32.17 9.85 -18.98
N LYS A 232 -31.15 10.43 -18.34
CA LYS A 232 -31.13 10.48 -16.87
C LYS A 232 -32.14 11.54 -16.39
N PRO A 233 -33.05 11.26 -15.45
CA PRO A 233 -33.93 12.28 -14.91
C PRO A 233 -33.08 13.33 -14.18
N LYS A 234 -33.15 14.58 -14.64
CA LYS A 234 -32.58 15.72 -13.93
C LYS A 234 -33.33 15.86 -12.60
N HIS A 235 -32.76 15.37 -11.50
CA HIS A 235 -33.28 15.66 -10.18
C HIS A 235 -33.08 17.16 -9.90
N ARG A 236 -34.09 17.99 -10.22
CA ARG A 236 -34.12 19.39 -9.80
C ARG A 236 -34.20 19.40 -8.28
N ARG A 237 -33.12 19.82 -7.60
CA ARG A 237 -33.20 20.23 -6.19
C ARG A 237 -34.17 21.41 -6.12
N ARG A 238 -35.38 21.18 -5.59
CA ARG A 238 -36.25 22.28 -5.17
C ARG A 238 -35.63 22.89 -3.92
N PHE A 239 -35.04 24.08 -4.04
CA PHE A 239 -34.76 24.91 -2.88
C PHE A 239 -36.11 25.29 -2.26
N ASN A 240 -36.44 24.67 -1.13
CA ASN A 240 -37.62 25.00 -0.35
C ASN A 240 -37.27 26.23 0.49
N ASN A 241 -37.47 27.43 -0.05
CA ASN A 241 -37.43 28.67 0.72
C ASN A 241 -38.71 28.77 1.57
N GLN A 242 -38.79 27.96 2.62
CA GLN A 242 -39.70 28.28 3.72
C GLN A 242 -39.03 29.36 4.57
N ARG A 243 -39.47 30.60 4.34
CA ARG A 243 -39.28 31.71 5.26
C ARG A 243 -39.87 31.27 6.60
N ARG A 244 -39.04 31.14 7.63
CA ARG A 244 -39.51 30.99 9.00
C ARG A 244 -40.24 32.28 9.39
N PRO A 245 -41.49 32.24 9.88
CA PRO A 245 -42.03 33.36 10.63
C PRO A 245 -41.35 33.42 12.01
N PHE A 246 -41.29 34.65 12.52
CA PHE A 246 -40.67 35.12 13.76
C PHE A 246 -40.78 34.20 14.96
#